data_AF-A0A1Q5UHW2-F1
#
_entry.id   AF-A0A1Q5UHW2-F1
#
_cell.length_a   1.000
_cell.length_b   1.000
_cell.length_c   1.000
_cell.angle_alpha   90.00
_cell.angle_beta   90.00
_cell.angle_gamma   90.00
#
_symmetry.space_group_name_H-M   'P 1'
#
loop_
_entity.id
_entity.type
_entity.pdbx_description
1 polymer ?
#
loop_
_entity_poly.entity_id
_entity_poly.type
_entity_poly.pdbx_seq_one_letter_code
_entity_poly.pdbx_strand_id
1 'polypeptide(L)'
;MKVTAPILPFIASATASCLHGTSLLPRSADGLVEINSFNYTNTGGPLTWYGLSEKNFACSKGKHQSPIDIVTEDIDYAAANSIRFNVPSADNAKFENLGSGLAAFAVVGLVFELPYFSNSTPLFDSVFAHIDDIATPGTYTKTDHLDFTALVAHLNSHGIYRYTGSLTTPPCSEKVAWFLSTEPLPLNVQS
;
A
#
# COMPACT_ATOMS: atom_id res chain seq x y z
N MET A 1 36.95 -17.92 -8.50
CA MET A 1 35.65 -18.43 -8.02
C MET A 1 34.67 -17.27 -8.14
N LYS A 2 33.75 -17.28 -9.13
CA LYS A 2 32.75 -16.22 -9.30
C LYS A 2 31.62 -16.48 -8.31
N VAL A 3 31.46 -15.61 -7.32
CA VAL A 3 30.33 -15.66 -6.40
C VAL A 3 29.21 -14.85 -7.01
N THR A 4 28.18 -15.53 -7.52
CA THR A 4 26.92 -14.93 -7.93
C THR A 4 26.04 -14.79 -6.69
N ALA A 5 25.76 -13.55 -6.27
CA ALA A 5 24.81 -13.26 -5.20
C ALA A 5 23.37 -13.48 -5.71
N PRO A 6 22.50 -14.14 -4.92
CA PRO A 6 21.10 -14.31 -5.29
C PRO A 6 20.33 -13.01 -5.04
N ILE A 7 19.66 -12.50 -6.06
CA ILE A 7 18.69 -11.41 -5.95
C ILE A 7 17.42 -12.00 -5.31
N LEU A 8 17.13 -11.62 -4.06
CA LEU A 8 15.88 -11.98 -3.39
C LEU A 8 14.71 -11.24 -4.07
N PRO A 9 13.56 -11.90 -4.33
CA PRO A 9 12.39 -11.21 -4.85
C PRO A 9 11.80 -10.29 -3.77
N PHE A 10 11.73 -9.00 -4.08
CA PHE A 10 11.15 -7.97 -3.22
C PHE A 10 9.64 -8.21 -3.08
N ILE A 11 9.17 -8.39 -1.84
CA ILE A 11 7.75 -8.31 -1.52
C ILE A 11 7.41 -6.83 -1.35
N ALA A 12 6.79 -6.23 -2.37
CA ALA A 12 6.22 -4.90 -2.25
C ALA A 12 4.98 -4.97 -1.32
N SER A 13 5.11 -4.47 -0.09
CA SER A 13 3.96 -4.25 0.79
C SER A 13 3.18 -3.03 0.29
N ALA A 14 2.03 -3.27 -0.34
CA ALA A 14 1.11 -2.20 -0.72
C ALA A 14 0.35 -1.72 0.52
N THR A 15 0.65 -0.51 1.01
CA THR A 15 -0.14 0.17 2.04
C THR A 15 -1.14 1.11 1.36
N ALA A 16 -2.41 1.07 1.79
CA ALA A 16 -3.45 1.98 1.30
C ALA A 16 -3.97 2.82 2.46
N SER A 17 -3.84 4.15 2.39
CA SER A 17 -4.43 5.10 3.33
C SER A 17 -5.74 5.64 2.76
N CYS A 18 -6.87 5.45 3.46
CA CYS A 18 -8.17 5.92 2.97
C CYS A 18 -8.37 7.43 3.23
N LEU A 19 -8.75 8.18 2.19
CA LEU A 19 -9.45 9.45 2.35
C LEU A 19 -10.87 9.18 2.88
N HIS A 20 -11.33 9.99 3.84
CA HIS A 20 -12.70 9.95 4.33
C HIS A 20 -13.68 10.50 3.27
N GLY A 21 -14.83 9.84 3.03
CA GLY A 21 -15.88 10.35 2.12
C GLY A 21 -15.92 9.78 0.69
N THR A 22 -15.29 8.61 0.43
CA THR A 22 -15.40 7.95 -0.88
C THR A 22 -16.77 7.27 -1.06
N SER A 23 -17.41 7.50 -2.21
CA SER A 23 -18.79 7.06 -2.48
C SER A 23 -18.93 5.61 -2.95
N LEU A 24 -17.83 4.95 -3.34
CA LEU A 24 -17.86 3.66 -4.03
C LEU A 24 -17.54 2.42 -3.18
N LEU A 25 -17.48 2.56 -1.84
CA LEU A 25 -17.56 1.50 -0.82
C LEU A 25 -17.22 2.18 0.52
N PRO A 26 -18.18 2.89 1.16
CA PRO A 26 -17.92 3.56 2.44
C PRO A 26 -17.48 2.54 3.48
N ARG A 27 -16.54 2.92 4.35
CA ARG A 27 -16.20 2.15 5.56
C ARG A 27 -17.51 1.84 6.28
N SER A 28 -17.79 0.57 6.57
CA SER A 28 -18.95 0.21 7.40
C SER A 28 -18.87 0.98 8.71
N ALA A 29 -19.87 1.82 8.98
CA ALA A 29 -19.92 2.66 10.18
C ALA A 29 -20.05 1.84 11.48
N ASP A 30 -20.43 0.58 11.34
CA ASP A 30 -20.87 -0.27 12.44
C ASP A 30 -19.73 -1.11 13.07
N GLY A 31 -18.48 -0.91 12.65
CA GLY A 31 -17.29 -1.54 13.25
C GLY A 31 -17.14 -3.04 13.00
N LEU A 32 -18.08 -3.68 12.32
CA LEU A 32 -17.95 -5.05 11.83
C LEU A 32 -17.24 -5.03 10.48
N VAL A 33 -15.95 -5.37 10.46
CA VAL A 33 -15.24 -5.68 9.23
C VAL A 33 -15.70 -7.07 8.78
N GLU A 34 -16.50 -7.13 7.72
CA GLU A 34 -16.90 -8.40 7.12
C GLU A 34 -15.62 -9.13 6.70
N ILE A 35 -15.37 -10.31 7.27
CA ILE A 35 -14.17 -11.10 6.95
C ILE A 35 -14.30 -11.48 5.49
N ASN A 36 -13.46 -10.85 4.66
CA ASN A 36 -13.52 -11.03 3.21
C ASN A 36 -13.36 -12.51 2.84
N SER A 37 -14.11 -12.96 1.83
CA SER A 37 -14.07 -14.35 1.35
C SER A 37 -12.80 -14.68 0.57
N PHE A 38 -11.99 -13.67 0.24
CA PHE A 38 -10.73 -13.83 -0.47
C PHE A 38 -9.55 -13.89 0.50
N ASN A 39 -8.48 -14.56 0.09
CA ASN A 39 -7.21 -14.59 0.79
C ASN A 39 -6.07 -14.65 -0.25
N TYR A 40 -4.88 -15.06 0.16
CA TYR A 40 -3.71 -15.17 -0.72
C TYR A 40 -3.23 -16.62 -0.94
N THR A 41 -4.04 -17.62 -0.58
CA THR A 41 -3.66 -19.04 -0.65
C THR A 41 -4.74 -19.93 -1.28
N ASN A 42 -4.31 -21.04 -1.87
CA ASN A 42 -5.22 -22.07 -2.40
C ASN A 42 -6.33 -21.48 -3.30
N THR A 43 -7.57 -21.94 -3.10
CA THR A 43 -8.76 -21.53 -3.85
C THR A 43 -9.31 -20.16 -3.47
N GLY A 44 -8.80 -19.56 -2.39
CA GLY A 44 -9.12 -18.17 -2.02
C GLY A 44 -8.13 -17.16 -2.60
N GLY A 45 -7.06 -17.62 -3.26
CA GLY A 45 -5.94 -16.81 -3.72
C GLY A 45 -6.17 -16.03 -5.03
N PRO A 46 -5.17 -15.23 -5.45
CA PRO A 46 -5.31 -14.28 -6.56
C PRO A 46 -5.72 -14.93 -7.89
N LEU A 47 -5.25 -16.14 -8.16
CA LEU A 47 -5.56 -16.88 -9.38
C LEU A 47 -7.04 -17.27 -9.50
N THR A 48 -7.78 -17.27 -8.39
CA THR A 48 -9.18 -17.70 -8.32
C THR A 48 -10.12 -16.62 -7.81
N TRP A 49 -9.66 -15.40 -7.53
CA TRP A 49 -10.50 -14.30 -7.02
C TRP A 49 -11.73 -14.03 -7.87
N TYR A 50 -11.62 -14.14 -9.20
CA TYR A 50 -12.76 -14.03 -10.13
C TYR A 50 -13.91 -15.02 -9.81
N GLY A 51 -13.58 -16.23 -9.35
CA GLY A 51 -14.57 -17.26 -9.01
C GLY A 51 -15.23 -17.10 -7.65
N LEU A 52 -14.73 -16.19 -6.79
CA LEU A 52 -15.28 -15.98 -5.45
C LEU A 52 -16.54 -15.11 -5.45
N SER A 53 -16.69 -14.24 -6.45
CA SER A 53 -17.85 -13.36 -6.60
C SER A 53 -17.92 -12.82 -8.02
N GLU A 54 -19.13 -12.65 -8.55
CA GLU A 54 -19.37 -11.98 -9.83
C GLU A 54 -18.80 -10.55 -9.88
N LYS A 55 -18.69 -9.90 -8.71
CA LYS A 55 -18.11 -8.56 -8.58
C LYS A 55 -16.60 -8.52 -8.90
N ASN A 56 -15.92 -9.65 -8.86
CA ASN A 56 -14.48 -9.76 -9.07
C ASN A 56 -14.11 -9.94 -10.55
N PHE A 57 -15.01 -9.55 -11.47
CA PHE A 57 -14.81 -9.70 -12.91
C PHE A 57 -13.47 -9.15 -13.40
N ALA A 58 -13.10 -7.96 -12.90
CA ALA A 58 -11.86 -7.28 -13.29
C ALA A 58 -10.61 -8.07 -12.88
N CYS A 59 -10.65 -8.84 -11.79
CA CYS A 59 -9.49 -9.61 -11.30
C CYS A 59 -8.97 -10.66 -12.30
N SER A 60 -9.77 -11.07 -13.29
CA SER A 60 -9.34 -12.00 -14.35
C SER A 60 -9.47 -11.41 -15.75
N LYS A 61 -10.46 -10.55 -15.99
CA LYS A 61 -10.79 -10.04 -17.33
C LYS A 61 -10.34 -8.60 -17.55
N GLY A 62 -9.88 -7.92 -16.51
CA GLY A 62 -9.27 -6.60 -16.61
C GLY A 62 -8.02 -6.62 -17.50
N LYS A 63 -7.75 -5.49 -18.15
CA LYS A 63 -6.59 -5.28 -19.03
C LYS A 63 -5.57 -4.29 -18.46
N HIS A 64 -5.92 -3.61 -17.37
CA HIS A 64 -5.11 -2.61 -16.68
C HIS A 64 -5.07 -2.95 -15.19
N GLN A 65 -4.60 -4.17 -14.89
CA GLN A 65 -4.49 -4.68 -13.53
C GLN A 65 -3.19 -4.25 -12.86
N SER A 66 -3.23 -4.12 -11.54
CA SER A 66 -2.09 -3.86 -10.66
C SER A 66 -1.86 -5.03 -9.70
N PRO A 67 -0.63 -5.29 -9.25
CA PRO A 67 0.60 -4.54 -9.57
C PRO A 67 1.15 -4.89 -10.97
N ILE A 68 2.07 -4.06 -11.45
CA ILE A 68 2.85 -4.28 -12.68
C ILE A 68 4.34 -4.25 -12.36
N ASP A 69 5.16 -4.85 -13.23
CA ASP A 69 6.60 -4.63 -13.22
C ASP A 69 6.91 -3.23 -13.75
N ILE A 70 7.70 -2.45 -13.01
CA ILE A 70 8.04 -1.07 -13.39
C ILE A 70 9.36 -1.10 -14.15
N VAL A 71 9.27 -1.00 -15.47
CA VAL A 71 10.42 -0.77 -16.35
C VAL A 71 10.67 0.73 -16.41
N THR A 72 11.74 1.18 -15.76
CA THR A 72 12.02 2.61 -15.52
C THR A 72 12.22 3.43 -16.80
N GLU A 73 12.61 2.78 -17.90
CA GLU A 73 12.79 3.40 -19.22
C GLU A 73 11.46 3.64 -19.96
N ASP A 74 10.41 2.87 -19.62
CA ASP A 74 9.14 2.82 -20.36
C ASP A 74 7.94 3.35 -19.54
N ILE A 75 8.17 3.83 -18.31
CA ILE A 75 7.13 4.31 -17.41
C ILE A 75 7.03 5.84 -17.43
N ASP A 76 5.79 6.34 -17.32
CA ASP A 76 5.56 7.78 -17.19
C ASP A 76 6.00 8.30 -15.82
N TYR A 77 6.55 9.50 -15.80
CA TYR A 77 6.80 10.27 -14.58
C TYR A 77 5.72 11.33 -14.39
N ALA A 78 5.31 11.57 -13.15
CA ALA A 78 4.51 12.74 -12.83
C ALA A 78 5.29 14.01 -13.16
N ALA A 79 4.65 14.97 -13.83
CA ALA A 79 5.29 16.24 -14.13
C ALA A 79 5.71 16.94 -12.83
N ALA A 80 6.88 17.58 -12.84
CA ALA A 80 7.37 18.34 -11.69
C ALA A 80 6.28 19.31 -11.21
N ASN A 81 6.05 19.37 -9.90
CA ASN A 81 5.02 20.20 -9.26
C ASN A 81 3.56 19.90 -9.62
N SER A 82 3.25 18.84 -10.38
CA SER A 82 1.87 18.45 -10.69
C SER A 82 1.13 17.80 -9.52
N ILE A 83 1.87 17.33 -8.51
CA ILE A 83 1.33 16.71 -7.30
C ILE A 83 1.71 17.60 -6.10
N ARG A 84 0.76 17.77 -5.19
CA ARG A 84 0.94 18.48 -3.92
C ARG A 84 0.57 17.53 -2.80
N PHE A 85 1.57 17.10 -2.05
CA PHE A 85 1.35 16.29 -0.85
C PHE A 85 1.12 17.23 0.33
N ASN A 86 -0.08 17.17 0.92
CA ASN A 86 -0.41 17.87 2.15
C ASN A 86 -1.03 16.86 3.12
N VAL A 87 -0.19 16.27 3.95
CA VAL A 87 -0.59 15.31 4.98
C VAL A 87 -0.25 15.96 6.32
N PRO A 88 -1.24 16.51 7.05
CA PRO A 88 -0.98 17.11 8.35
C PRO A 88 -0.62 16.03 9.38
N SER A 89 0.18 16.41 10.37
CA SER A 89 0.46 15.54 11.52
C SER A 89 -0.84 15.18 12.26
N ALA A 90 -0.85 14.02 12.89
CA ALA A 90 -1.98 13.51 13.65
C ALA A 90 -1.53 13.01 15.02
N ASP A 91 -2.31 13.30 16.07
CA ASP A 91 -1.99 12.84 17.43
C ASP A 91 -2.00 11.32 17.55
N ASN A 92 -2.88 10.65 16.81
CA ASN A 92 -2.95 9.20 16.64
C ASN A 92 -3.87 8.87 15.47
N ALA A 93 -3.76 7.64 14.97
CA ALA A 93 -4.72 7.04 14.06
C ALA A 93 -5.20 5.68 14.61
N LYS A 94 -6.40 5.28 14.21
CA LYS A 94 -6.88 3.91 14.44
C LYS A 94 -6.08 2.96 13.56
N PHE A 95 -5.36 2.02 14.18
CA PHE A 95 -4.56 1.01 13.49
C PHE A 95 -5.28 -0.35 13.60
N GLU A 96 -5.64 -0.94 12.47
CA GLU A 96 -6.52 -2.11 12.42
C GLU A 96 -5.90 -3.22 11.57
N ASN A 97 -6.06 -4.46 12.03
CA ASN A 97 -5.77 -5.62 11.21
C ASN A 97 -7.04 -6.04 10.47
N LEU A 98 -7.21 -5.53 9.24
CA LEU A 98 -8.44 -5.73 8.47
C LEU A 98 -8.55 -7.12 7.82
N GLY A 99 -7.46 -7.89 7.76
CA GLY A 99 -7.39 -9.15 7.01
C GLY A 99 -7.72 -9.03 5.52
N SER A 100 -7.83 -7.81 4.98
CA SER A 100 -8.32 -7.54 3.62
C SER A 100 -8.02 -6.11 3.14
N GLY A 101 -8.28 -5.85 1.85
CA GLY A 101 -7.96 -4.60 1.15
C GLY A 101 -9.09 -3.57 1.14
N LEU A 102 -8.73 -2.33 0.80
CA LEU A 102 -9.59 -1.14 0.82
C LEU A 102 -9.80 -0.58 -0.60
N ALA A 103 -10.90 0.13 -0.82
CA ALA A 103 -11.18 0.82 -2.08
C ALA A 103 -10.51 2.21 -2.14
N ALA A 104 -9.85 2.52 -3.26
CA ALA A 104 -9.17 3.80 -3.51
C ALA A 104 -9.34 4.26 -4.96
N PHE A 105 -9.37 5.58 -5.19
CA PHE A 105 -9.39 6.19 -6.54
C PHE A 105 -8.01 6.63 -7.01
N ALA A 106 -7.14 6.96 -6.07
CA ALA A 106 -5.73 7.24 -6.29
C ALA A 106 -4.93 6.61 -5.16
N VAL A 107 -3.74 6.11 -5.47
CA VAL A 107 -2.84 5.45 -4.52
C VAL A 107 -1.46 6.09 -4.62
N VAL A 108 -0.90 6.45 -3.45
CA VAL A 108 0.51 6.84 -3.31
C VAL A 108 1.25 5.64 -2.73
N GLY A 109 2.09 5.02 -3.55
CA GLY A 109 2.94 3.89 -3.16
C GLY A 109 4.31 4.35 -2.69
N LEU A 110 4.76 3.79 -1.57
CA LEU A 110 6.10 3.97 -1.04
C LEU A 110 6.83 2.64 -1.15
N VAL A 111 8.08 2.69 -1.61
CA VAL A 111 8.97 1.53 -1.61
C VAL A 111 9.84 1.62 -0.37
N PHE A 112 10.12 0.49 0.27
CA PHE A 112 11.03 0.42 1.41
C PHE A 112 12.28 -0.40 1.05
N GLU A 113 13.41 0.02 1.60
CA GLU A 113 14.65 -0.75 1.55
C GLU A 113 15.23 -0.94 2.95
N LEU A 114 15.97 -2.04 3.13
CA LEU A 114 16.70 -2.28 4.36
C LEU A 114 17.97 -1.43 4.34
N PRO A 115 18.14 -0.52 5.31
CA PRO A 115 19.32 0.33 5.36
C PRO A 115 20.55 -0.44 5.84
N TYR A 116 21.73 -0.04 5.37
CA TYR A 116 23.01 -0.59 5.84
C TYR A 116 23.33 -0.22 7.31
N PHE A 117 22.84 0.93 7.75
CA PHE A 117 22.93 1.40 9.13
C PHE A 117 21.52 1.38 9.74
N SER A 118 21.39 1.32 11.06
CA SER A 118 20.09 1.26 11.74
C SER A 118 19.32 2.59 11.71
N ASN A 119 19.15 3.23 10.55
CA ASN A 119 18.31 4.41 10.36
C ASN A 119 16.94 3.99 9.83
N SER A 120 15.90 4.17 10.62
CA SER A 120 14.51 3.99 10.17
C SER A 120 13.86 5.35 9.93
N THR A 121 12.79 5.36 9.14
CA THR A 121 11.96 6.55 8.96
C THR A 121 11.05 6.72 10.19
N PRO A 122 11.19 7.80 11.00
CA PRO A 122 10.52 7.90 12.31
C PRO A 122 9.00 7.77 12.27
N LEU A 123 8.37 8.22 11.19
CA LEU A 123 6.94 8.04 10.96
C LEU A 123 6.53 6.55 11.03
N PHE A 124 7.30 5.67 10.39
CA PHE A 124 6.96 4.25 10.34
C PHE A 124 7.29 3.52 11.64
N ASP A 125 8.27 4.00 12.40
CA ASP A 125 8.48 3.51 13.77
C ASP A 125 7.24 3.77 14.64
N SER A 126 6.63 4.96 14.51
CA SER A 126 5.39 5.32 15.22
C SER A 126 4.17 4.53 14.76
N VAL A 127 4.06 4.25 13.45
CA VAL A 127 2.98 3.42 12.89
C VAL A 127 3.06 1.99 13.42
N PHE A 128 4.27 1.42 13.48
CA PHE A 128 4.48 0.03 13.85
C PHE A 128 4.73 -0.22 15.34
N ALA A 129 4.77 0.83 16.16
CA ALA A 129 5.03 0.73 17.61
C ALA A 129 4.11 -0.25 18.35
N HIS A 130 2.87 -0.40 17.91
CA HIS A 130 1.84 -1.22 18.55
C HIS A 130 1.37 -2.38 17.66
N ILE A 131 2.23 -2.88 16.76
CA ILE A 131 1.84 -3.94 15.81
C ILE A 131 1.46 -5.26 16.50
N ASP A 132 2.10 -5.59 17.62
CA ASP A 132 1.83 -6.80 18.39
C ASP A 132 0.43 -6.78 19.05
N ASP A 133 -0.08 -5.59 19.37
CA ASP A 133 -1.42 -5.41 19.95
C ASP A 133 -2.54 -5.81 18.98
N ILE A 134 -2.23 -5.90 17.67
CA ILE A 134 -3.19 -6.24 16.62
C ILE A 134 -2.85 -7.55 15.87
N ALA A 135 -2.14 -8.45 16.54
CA ALA A 135 -1.74 -9.74 15.96
C ALA A 135 -2.93 -10.59 15.46
N THR A 136 -4.13 -10.38 15.99
CA THR A 136 -5.34 -11.13 15.60
C THR A 136 -6.18 -10.32 14.60
N PRO A 137 -6.59 -10.89 13.45
CA PRO A 137 -7.48 -10.21 12.50
C PRO A 137 -8.78 -9.71 13.16
N GLY A 138 -9.23 -8.51 12.76
CA GLY A 138 -10.40 -7.83 13.32
C GLY A 138 -10.13 -7.03 14.60
N THR A 139 -8.93 -7.09 15.17
CA THR A 139 -8.52 -6.25 16.30
C THR A 139 -8.00 -4.89 15.84
N TYR A 140 -7.97 -3.93 16.77
CA TYR A 140 -7.46 -2.59 16.54
C TYR A 140 -6.74 -2.03 17.78
N THR A 141 -5.82 -1.11 17.52
CA THR A 141 -5.14 -0.28 18.51
C THR A 141 -5.06 1.17 18.00
N LYS A 142 -4.32 2.04 18.70
CA LYS A 142 -3.99 3.39 18.24
C LYS A 142 -2.49 3.48 17.97
N THR A 143 -2.12 4.21 16.93
CA THR A 143 -0.72 4.61 16.74
C THR A 143 -0.30 5.66 17.76
N ASP A 144 1.01 5.88 17.86
CA ASP A 144 1.54 7.10 18.47
C ASP A 144 1.35 8.31 17.54
N HIS A 145 1.95 9.44 17.89
CA HIS A 145 1.92 10.67 17.10
C HIS A 145 2.57 10.47 15.72
N LEU A 146 1.80 10.78 14.67
CA LEU A 146 2.22 10.64 13.29
C LEU A 146 2.67 11.99 12.73
N ASP A 147 3.98 12.12 12.54
CA ASP A 147 4.59 13.26 11.85
C ASP A 147 4.96 12.90 10.40
N PHE A 148 4.25 13.48 9.44
CA PHE A 148 4.45 13.23 8.02
C PHE A 148 5.43 14.20 7.35
N THR A 149 6.01 15.15 8.09
CA THR A 149 6.87 16.21 7.53
C THR A 149 8.01 15.64 6.68
N ALA A 150 8.73 14.65 7.22
CA ALA A 150 9.83 13.99 6.50
C ALA A 150 9.35 13.21 5.27
N LEU A 151 8.21 12.53 5.36
CA LEU A 151 7.63 11.79 4.23
C LEU A 151 7.21 12.74 3.10
N VAL A 152 6.55 13.84 3.44
CA VAL A 152 6.14 14.87 2.48
C VAL A 152 7.36 15.51 1.83
N ALA A 153 8.43 15.78 2.60
CA ALA A 153 9.69 16.27 2.04
C ALA A 153 10.29 15.27 1.04
N HIS A 154 10.36 13.98 1.39
CA HIS A 154 10.85 12.91 0.52
C HIS A 154 10.08 12.83 -0.80
N LEU A 155 8.75 12.86 -0.75
CA LEU A 155 7.90 12.80 -1.94
C LEU A 155 8.02 14.05 -2.83
N ASN A 156 8.36 15.20 -2.25
CA ASN A 156 8.55 16.44 -3.01
C ASN A 156 9.96 16.56 -3.60
N SER A 157 10.96 15.87 -3.05
CA SER A 157 12.36 15.95 -3.49
C SER A 157 12.73 14.91 -4.55
N HIS A 158 11.88 13.91 -4.80
CA HIS A 158 12.17 12.80 -5.71
C HIS A 158 11.14 12.68 -6.84
N GLY A 159 11.50 11.91 -7.86
CA GLY A 159 10.59 11.59 -8.95
C GLY A 159 9.44 10.71 -8.46
N ILE A 160 8.34 10.74 -9.22
CA ILE A 160 7.16 9.91 -8.96
C ILE A 160 6.81 9.17 -10.24
N TYR A 161 6.91 7.84 -10.25
CA TYR A 161 6.36 7.02 -11.32
C TYR A 161 4.84 7.12 -11.30
N ARG A 162 4.21 7.18 -12.48
CA ARG A 162 2.76 7.26 -12.59
C ARG A 162 2.23 6.29 -13.63
N TYR A 163 1.14 5.60 -13.31
CA TYR A 163 0.36 4.86 -14.29
C TYR A 163 -1.12 4.77 -13.87
N THR A 164 -1.97 4.33 -14.80
CA THR A 164 -3.37 4.02 -14.50
C THR A 164 -3.53 2.50 -14.46
N GLY A 165 -3.96 1.98 -13.30
CA GLY A 165 -4.08 0.55 -13.05
C GLY A 165 -5.37 0.20 -12.31
N SER A 166 -5.28 -0.74 -11.36
CA SER A 166 -6.41 -1.22 -10.58
C SER A 166 -6.13 -1.23 -9.08
N LEU A 167 -7.15 -1.59 -8.29
CA LEU A 167 -6.93 -2.12 -6.95
C LEU A 167 -6.20 -3.46 -7.05
N THR A 168 -5.29 -3.71 -6.10
CA THR A 168 -4.50 -4.96 -6.02
C THR A 168 -5.20 -6.06 -5.22
N THR A 169 -6.44 -5.80 -4.80
CA THR A 169 -7.32 -6.75 -4.10
C THR A 169 -8.71 -6.72 -4.74
N PRO A 170 -9.52 -7.79 -4.57
CA PRO A 170 -10.91 -7.80 -5.02
C PRO A 170 -11.67 -6.54 -4.58
N PRO A 171 -12.51 -5.95 -5.46
CA PRO A 171 -12.93 -6.45 -6.78
C PRO A 171 -11.98 -6.14 -7.95
N CYS A 172 -10.74 -5.70 -7.68
CA CYS A 172 -9.72 -5.36 -8.67
C CYS A 172 -10.17 -4.28 -9.67
N SER A 173 -11.00 -3.34 -9.20
CA SER A 173 -11.52 -2.23 -9.99
C SER A 173 -10.40 -1.44 -10.66
N GLU A 174 -10.50 -1.24 -11.97
CA GLU A 174 -9.55 -0.45 -12.78
C GLU A 174 -9.78 1.06 -12.66
N LYS A 175 -8.95 1.83 -13.37
CA LYS A 175 -8.92 3.30 -13.42
C LYS A 175 -8.44 3.94 -12.11
N VAL A 176 -7.60 3.23 -11.37
CA VAL A 176 -6.91 3.76 -10.20
C VAL A 176 -5.66 4.50 -10.65
N ALA A 177 -5.51 5.76 -10.24
CA ALA A 177 -4.30 6.52 -10.48
C ALA A 177 -3.21 6.11 -9.47
N TRP A 178 -2.12 5.52 -9.95
CA TRP A 178 -0.99 5.11 -9.13
C TRP A 178 0.14 6.12 -9.23
N PHE A 179 0.70 6.48 -8.08
CA PHE A 179 1.85 7.37 -7.92
C PHE A 179 2.86 6.67 -7.01
N LEU A 180 4.02 6.27 -7.52
CA LEU A 180 5.03 5.57 -6.73
C LEU A 180 6.29 6.40 -6.56
N SER A 181 6.79 6.49 -5.33
CA SER A 181 8.10 7.08 -5.04
C SER A 181 9.18 6.37 -5.85
N THR A 182 10.02 7.11 -6.57
CA THR A 182 11.17 6.52 -7.29
C THR A 182 12.27 6.08 -6.33
N GLU A 183 12.43 6.81 -5.22
CA GLU A 183 13.41 6.48 -4.19
C GLU A 183 12.76 5.72 -3.04
N PRO A 184 13.39 4.64 -2.57
CA PRO A 184 12.91 3.90 -1.42
C PRO A 184 13.13 4.69 -0.12
N LEU A 185 12.30 4.40 0.87
CA LEU A 185 12.46 4.85 2.25
C LEU A 185 13.18 3.79 3.07
N PRO A 186 14.09 4.17 3.98
CA PRO A 186 14.73 3.20 4.85
C PRO A 186 13.73 2.69 5.89
N LEU A 187 13.64 1.36 6.01
CA LEU A 187 12.87 0.66 7.04
C LEU A 187 13.77 -0.37 7.70
N ASN A 188 13.92 -0.27 9.02
CA ASN A 188 14.73 -1.24 9.75
C ASN A 188 13.94 -2.51 10.05
N VAL A 189 14.63 -3.66 10.10
CA VAL A 189 14.09 -4.86 10.73
C VAL A 189 14.24 -4.67 12.23
N GLN A 190 13.16 -4.34 12.94
CA GLN A 190 13.18 -4.47 14.38
C GLN A 190 13.28 -5.97 14.73
N SER A 191 14.30 -6.30 15.52
CA SER A 191 14.51 -7.62 16.14
C SER A 191 13.72 -7.75 17.43
#